data_AF-A0A1H7V5N7-F1
#
_entry.id   AF-A0A1H7V5N7-F1
#
_cell.length_a   1.000
_cell.length_b   1.000
_cell.length_c   1.000
_cell.angle_alpha   90.00
_cell.angle_beta   90.00
_cell.angle_gamma   90.00
#
_symmetry.space_group_name_H-M   'P 1'
#
loop_
_entity.id
_entity.type
_entity.pdbx_description
1 polymer ?
#
loop_
_entity_poly.entity_id
_entity_poly.type
_entity_poly.pdbx_seq_one_letter_code
_entity_poly.pdbx_strand_id
1 'polypeptide(L)'
;MFINRKTHYLSNSLFCASGIHLLANLILFIARKLIRSKNASRPDMLNSRILMSQFIVSSLMLLVMAFVFVSKWRALKKSLSVVEESDKLKMAVLQQEVMGSSVPTLSGDAIIQLLELWGVILVGVRLVYDISSIVYRKFILNLTELADYTKELREQYVMIYNSSHGFKYISLLVALLLGLFMTGICLKDRLLKAMALLLISFFLISFVLLGMQTVTVGDYRIGIVWSSLIFHFTETFGLLGLGIYLRRRYVGV
;
A
#
# COMPACT_ATOMS: atom_id res chain seq x y z
N MET A 1 20.65 -28.37 1.13
CA MET A 1 21.09 -27.14 0.43
C MET A 1 21.40 -26.09 1.47
N PHE A 2 22.66 -25.64 1.58
CA PHE A 2 22.98 -24.49 2.43
C PHE A 2 22.18 -23.27 1.97
N ILE A 3 21.57 -22.55 2.91
CA ILE A 3 20.72 -21.40 2.63
C ILE A 3 21.48 -20.41 1.76
N ASN A 4 20.94 -20.16 0.58
CA ASN A 4 21.55 -19.20 -0.32
C ASN A 4 21.25 -17.81 0.25
N ARG A 5 22.25 -17.16 0.85
CA ARG A 5 22.20 -15.78 1.37
C ARG A 5 21.64 -14.73 0.39
N LYS A 6 21.36 -15.10 -0.86
CA LYS A 6 20.89 -14.22 -1.93
C LYS A 6 19.37 -14.27 -2.14
N THR A 7 18.63 -15.26 -1.62
CA THR A 7 17.18 -15.38 -1.82
C THR A 7 16.38 -14.64 -0.74
N HIS A 8 15.53 -13.70 -1.16
CA HIS A 8 14.69 -12.90 -0.27
C HIS A 8 13.26 -12.82 -0.83
N TYR A 9 12.48 -13.88 -0.63
CA TYR A 9 11.13 -13.98 -1.20
C TYR A 9 10.20 -12.84 -0.76
N LEU A 10 10.14 -12.56 0.54
CA LEU A 10 9.27 -11.51 1.10
C LEU A 10 9.68 -10.11 0.64
N SER A 11 10.94 -9.70 0.88
CA SER A 11 11.42 -8.37 0.47
C SER A 11 11.29 -8.13 -1.03
N ASN A 12 11.59 -9.13 -1.86
CA ASN A 12 11.43 -8.99 -3.31
C ASN A 12 9.96 -8.82 -3.70
N SER A 13 9.04 -9.51 -3.02
CA SER A 13 7.59 -9.34 -3.28
C SER A 13 7.14 -7.92 -2.92
N LEU A 14 7.60 -7.38 -1.78
CA LEU A 14 7.32 -6.00 -1.36
C LEU A 14 7.91 -4.97 -2.33
N PHE A 15 9.12 -5.19 -2.86
CA PHE A 15 9.72 -4.34 -3.89
C PHE A 15 8.93 -4.37 -5.19
N CYS A 16 8.55 -5.57 -5.66
CA CYS A 16 7.73 -5.72 -6.85
C CYS A 16 6.38 -5.01 -6.66
N ALA A 17 5.71 -5.19 -5.51
CA ALA A 17 4.45 -4.50 -5.21
C ALA A 17 4.60 -2.97 -5.25
N SER A 18 5.64 -2.44 -4.59
CA SER A 18 5.93 -1.00 -4.58
C SER A 18 6.19 -0.46 -5.99
N GLY A 19 6.96 -1.20 -6.80
CA GLY A 19 7.23 -0.86 -8.21
C GLY A 19 5.98 -0.91 -9.08
N ILE A 20 5.11 -1.89 -8.86
CA ILE A 20 3.80 -2.00 -9.54
C ILE A 20 2.93 -0.77 -9.23
N HIS A 21 2.84 -0.35 -7.97
CA HIS A 21 2.11 0.86 -7.58
C HIS A 21 2.66 2.11 -8.26
N LEU A 22 3.99 2.29 -8.23
CA LEU A 22 4.64 3.45 -8.84
C LEU A 22 4.41 3.49 -10.35
N LEU A 23 4.54 2.36 -11.04
CA LEU A 23 4.29 2.26 -12.47
C LEU A 23 2.82 2.52 -12.83
N ALA A 24 1.89 1.95 -12.07
CA ALA A 24 0.45 2.19 -12.27
C ALA A 24 0.10 3.68 -12.11
N ASN A 25 0.62 4.33 -11.08
CA ASN A 25 0.41 5.77 -10.86
C ASN A 25 1.04 6.62 -11.98
N LEU A 26 2.21 6.24 -12.49
CA LEU A 26 2.84 6.90 -13.63
C LEU A 26 2.00 6.75 -14.91
N ILE A 27 1.49 5.55 -15.19
CA ILE A 27 0.60 5.29 -16.34
C ILE A 27 -0.67 6.15 -16.21
N LEU A 28 -1.27 6.23 -15.02
CA LEU A 28 -2.46 7.05 -14.78
C LEU A 28 -2.18 8.54 -14.95
N PHE A 29 -1.03 9.02 -14.49
CA PHE A 29 -0.60 10.40 -14.69
C PHE A 29 -0.48 10.74 -16.18
N ILE A 30 0.19 9.88 -16.95
CA ILE A 30 0.33 10.05 -18.41
C ILE A 30 -1.03 10.01 -19.09
N ALA A 31 -1.88 9.03 -18.77
CA ALA A 31 -3.23 8.92 -19.32
C ALA A 31 -4.05 10.18 -19.04
N ARG A 32 -4.02 10.70 -17.81
CA ARG A 32 -4.69 11.96 -17.45
C ARG A 32 -4.19 13.14 -18.27
N LYS A 33 -2.87 13.28 -18.43
CA LYS A 33 -2.27 14.37 -19.21
C LYS A 33 -2.70 14.32 -20.69
N LEU A 34 -2.73 13.14 -21.29
CA LEU A 34 -3.15 12.94 -22.68
C LEU A 34 -4.66 13.14 -22.90
N ILE A 35 -5.49 12.83 -21.91
CA ILE A 35 -6.95 13.00 -22.00
C ILE A 35 -7.35 14.46 -21.72
N ARG A 36 -6.70 15.13 -20.77
CA ARG A 36 -6.98 16.53 -20.39
C ARG A 36 -6.75 17.53 -21.50
N SER A 37 -5.75 17.31 -22.36
CA SER A 37 -5.45 18.19 -23.49
C SER A 37 -6.64 18.39 -24.43
N LYS A 38 -7.66 17.54 -24.36
CA LYS A 38 -8.88 17.61 -25.17
C LYS A 38 -10.07 18.29 -24.50
N ASN A 39 -10.09 18.50 -23.17
CA ASN A 39 -11.25 19.02 -22.42
C ASN A 39 -10.82 19.71 -21.09
N ALA A 40 -10.36 20.97 -21.15
CA ALA A 40 -9.76 21.66 -20.00
C ALA A 40 -10.76 22.24 -18.96
N SER A 41 -12.06 22.32 -19.28
CA SER A 41 -13.03 23.11 -18.50
C SER A 41 -13.78 22.35 -17.39
N ARG A 42 -13.56 21.03 -17.23
CA ARG A 42 -14.29 20.20 -16.24
C ARG A 42 -13.33 19.46 -15.29
N PRO A 43 -13.69 19.26 -14.00
CA PRO A 43 -12.93 18.44 -13.08
C PRO A 43 -12.67 17.03 -13.63
N ASP A 44 -11.46 16.51 -13.44
CA ASP A 44 -11.06 15.18 -13.95
C ASP A 44 -11.95 14.06 -13.43
N MET A 45 -12.45 14.23 -12.20
CA MET A 45 -13.39 13.31 -11.58
C MET A 45 -14.73 13.22 -12.33
N LEU A 46 -15.06 14.11 -13.26
CA LEU A 46 -16.28 14.02 -14.08
C LEU A 46 -16.02 13.36 -15.44
N ASN A 47 -14.77 13.08 -15.79
CA ASN A 47 -14.41 12.56 -17.10
C ASN A 47 -14.48 11.02 -17.13
N SER A 48 -15.46 10.47 -17.85
CA SER A 48 -15.65 9.02 -17.99
C SER A 48 -14.48 8.29 -18.66
N ARG A 49 -13.69 8.95 -19.51
CA ARG A 49 -12.49 8.34 -20.11
C ARG A 49 -11.36 8.20 -19.09
N ILE A 50 -11.17 9.20 -18.23
CA ILE A 50 -10.20 9.12 -17.12
C ILE A 50 -10.62 7.99 -16.18
N LEU A 51 -11.92 7.87 -15.86
CA LEU A 51 -12.43 6.76 -15.07
C LEU A 51 -12.11 5.40 -15.69
N MET A 52 -12.45 5.22 -16.97
CA MET A 52 -12.21 3.95 -17.66
C MET A 52 -10.71 3.57 -17.62
N SER A 53 -9.83 4.55 -17.87
CA SER A 53 -8.38 4.34 -17.75
C SER A 53 -7.97 3.94 -16.33
N GLN A 54 -8.59 4.54 -15.31
CA GLN A 54 -8.36 4.20 -13.91
C GLN A 54 -8.77 2.77 -13.60
N PHE A 55 -9.93 2.32 -14.09
CA PHE A 55 -10.36 0.93 -13.90
C PHE A 55 -9.42 -0.06 -14.58
N ILE A 56 -9.07 0.17 -15.83
CA ILE A 56 -8.20 -0.74 -16.59
C ILE A 56 -6.85 -0.89 -15.87
N VAL A 57 -6.21 0.23 -15.51
CA VAL A 57 -4.92 0.20 -14.84
C VAL A 57 -5.02 -0.44 -13.45
N SER A 58 -6.07 -0.12 -12.67
CA SER A 58 -6.22 -0.68 -11.31
C SER A 58 -6.49 -2.18 -11.32
N SER A 59 -7.33 -2.66 -12.25
CA SER A 59 -7.57 -4.09 -12.43
C SER A 59 -6.30 -4.84 -12.84
N LEU A 60 -5.54 -4.30 -13.80
CA LEU A 60 -4.27 -4.89 -14.21
C LEU A 60 -3.27 -4.93 -13.05
N MET A 61 -3.17 -3.82 -12.30
CA MET A 61 -2.30 -3.71 -11.14
C MET A 61 -2.62 -4.78 -10.09
N LEU A 62 -3.91 -4.99 -9.79
CA LEU A 62 -4.37 -5.99 -8.82
C LEU A 62 -4.00 -7.42 -9.26
N LEU A 63 -4.23 -7.74 -10.55
CA LEU A 63 -3.88 -9.05 -11.10
C LEU A 63 -2.37 -9.33 -11.04
N VAL A 64 -1.55 -8.35 -11.45
CA VAL A 64 -0.09 -8.49 -11.43
C VAL A 64 0.42 -8.61 -10.00
N MET A 65 -0.14 -7.85 -9.06
CA MET A 65 0.24 -7.90 -7.65
C MET A 65 -0.10 -9.26 -7.02
N ALA A 66 -1.32 -9.77 -7.25
CA ALA A 66 -1.70 -11.12 -6.81
C ALA A 66 -0.77 -12.18 -7.39
N PHE A 67 -0.45 -12.08 -8.70
CA PHE A 67 0.46 -12.99 -9.37
C PHE A 67 1.87 -13.00 -8.74
N VAL A 68 2.42 -11.84 -8.35
CA VAL A 68 3.72 -11.73 -7.68
C VAL A 68 3.72 -12.53 -6.38
N PHE A 69 2.76 -12.30 -5.49
CA PHE A 69 2.72 -12.97 -4.20
C PHE A 69 2.48 -14.47 -4.33
N VAL A 70 1.53 -14.90 -5.19
CA VAL A 70 1.28 -16.33 -5.44
C VAL A 70 2.50 -17.01 -6.03
N SER A 71 3.19 -16.37 -6.98
CA SER A 71 4.39 -16.94 -7.60
C SER A 71 5.52 -17.12 -6.59
N LYS A 72 5.75 -16.13 -5.71
CA LYS A 72 6.80 -16.20 -4.68
C LYS A 72 6.46 -17.18 -3.58
N TRP A 73 5.18 -17.28 -3.19
CA TRP A 73 4.68 -18.31 -2.29
C TRP A 73 4.91 -19.72 -2.85
N ARG A 74 4.53 -19.97 -4.12
CA ARG A 74 4.73 -21.28 -4.77
C ARG A 74 6.21 -21.63 -4.86
N ALA A 75 7.05 -20.67 -5.23
CA ALA A 75 8.50 -20.86 -5.32
C ALA A 75 9.10 -21.27 -3.97
N LEU A 76 8.75 -20.54 -2.89
CA LEU A 76 9.23 -20.86 -1.54
C LEU A 76 8.72 -22.21 -1.06
N LYS A 77 7.42 -22.51 -1.24
CA LYS A 77 6.84 -23.79 -0.84
C LYS A 77 7.50 -24.97 -1.55
N LYS A 78 7.79 -24.84 -2.85
CA LYS A 78 8.54 -25.82 -3.63
C LYS A 78 9.97 -25.99 -3.11
N SER A 79 10.65 -24.90 -2.73
CA SER A 79 11.99 -24.99 -2.13
C SER A 79 11.98 -25.72 -0.78
N LEU A 80 10.95 -25.53 0.03
CA LEU A 80 10.82 -26.16 1.35
C LEU A 80 10.39 -27.63 1.27
N SER A 81 9.63 -28.03 0.24
CA SER A 81 9.15 -29.42 0.10
C SER A 81 10.24 -30.43 -0.26
N VAL A 82 11.44 -29.97 -0.63
CA VAL A 82 12.59 -30.83 -0.94
C VAL A 82 13.34 -31.26 0.34
N VAL A 83 13.04 -30.64 1.48
CA VAL A 83 13.69 -30.93 2.76
C VAL A 83 12.71 -31.68 3.67
N GLU A 84 13.12 -32.84 4.17
CA GLU A 84 12.36 -33.60 5.16
C GLU A 84 12.19 -32.79 6.47
N GLU A 85 11.06 -32.94 7.15
CA GLU A 85 10.77 -32.19 8.39
C GLU A 85 11.83 -32.38 9.48
N SER A 86 12.35 -33.60 9.63
CA SER A 86 13.43 -33.93 10.56
C SER A 86 14.71 -33.13 10.32
N ASP A 87 14.95 -32.73 9.07
CA ASP A 87 16.14 -31.98 8.68
C ASP A 87 15.92 -30.46 8.71
N LYS A 88 14.68 -29.98 8.66
CA LYS A 88 14.36 -28.55 8.79
C LYS A 88 14.78 -28.00 10.15
N LEU A 89 14.53 -28.76 11.23
CA LEU A 89 14.94 -28.37 12.58
C LEU A 89 16.47 -28.30 12.70
N LYS A 90 17.18 -29.31 12.19
CA LYS A 90 18.65 -29.36 12.17
C LYS A 90 19.24 -28.21 11.35
N MET A 91 18.62 -27.88 10.22
CA MET A 91 19.04 -26.73 9.40
C MET A 91 18.86 -25.40 10.14
N ALA A 92 17.75 -25.21 10.88
CA ALA A 92 17.54 -24.01 11.67
C ALA A 92 18.58 -23.85 12.78
N VAL A 93 18.94 -24.94 13.46
CA VAL A 93 20.00 -24.97 14.48
C VAL A 93 21.37 -24.63 13.87
N LEU A 94 21.74 -25.30 12.77
CA LEU A 94 22.99 -25.02 12.05
C LEU A 94 23.08 -23.57 11.55
N GLN A 95 21.97 -23.00 11.08
CA GLN A 95 21.94 -21.59 10.72
C GLN A 95 22.19 -20.68 11.92
N GLN A 96 21.59 -20.97 13.07
CA GLN A 96 21.78 -20.19 14.29
C GLN A 96 23.23 -20.28 14.79
N GLU A 97 23.86 -21.45 14.67
CA GLU A 97 25.28 -21.67 14.99
C GLU A 97 26.21 -20.89 14.05
N VAL A 98 25.97 -20.93 12.73
CA VAL A 98 26.81 -20.24 11.73
C VAL A 98 26.60 -18.72 11.73
N MET A 99 25.39 -18.25 11.98
CA MET A 99 25.05 -16.82 11.92
C MET A 99 25.25 -16.08 13.25
N GLY A 100 25.44 -16.83 14.34
CA GLY A 100 25.50 -16.30 15.70
C GLY A 100 24.11 -15.94 16.24
N SER A 101 23.98 -15.90 17.58
CA SER A 101 22.73 -15.60 18.29
C SER A 101 22.16 -14.20 18.05
N SER A 102 22.89 -13.33 17.34
CA SER A 102 22.53 -11.94 17.10
C SER A 102 21.73 -11.71 15.81
N VAL A 103 21.68 -12.69 14.90
CA VAL A 103 20.94 -12.60 13.64
C VAL A 103 19.69 -13.49 13.72
N PRO A 104 18.48 -12.91 13.81
CA PRO A 104 17.26 -13.69 13.82
C PRO A 104 17.09 -14.42 12.48
N THR A 105 17.20 -15.74 12.51
CA THR A 105 16.94 -16.61 11.37
C THR A 105 15.44 -16.75 11.18
N LEU A 106 14.97 -16.36 9.99
CA LEU A 106 13.57 -16.45 9.61
C LEU A 106 13.30 -17.87 9.09
N SER A 107 12.39 -18.61 9.73
CA SER A 107 11.99 -19.92 9.21
C SER A 107 11.23 -19.75 7.88
N GLY A 108 11.34 -20.74 7.01
CA GLY A 108 10.59 -20.75 5.75
C GLY A 108 9.09 -20.60 5.95
N ASP A 109 8.54 -21.21 7.00
CA ASP A 109 7.12 -21.12 7.34
C ASP A 109 6.70 -19.71 7.79
N ALA A 110 7.54 -19.03 8.57
CA ALA A 110 7.28 -17.63 8.94
C ALA A 110 7.31 -16.72 7.70
N ILE A 111 8.20 -16.97 6.73
CA ILE A 111 8.21 -16.24 5.46
C ILE A 111 6.94 -16.54 4.65
N ILE A 112 6.46 -17.78 4.63
CA ILE A 112 5.18 -18.14 3.98
C ILE A 112 4.02 -17.36 4.58
N GLN A 113 3.88 -17.38 5.91
CA GLN A 113 2.80 -16.68 6.61
C GLN A 113 2.85 -15.17 6.34
N LEU A 114 4.04 -14.58 6.30
CA LEU A 114 4.21 -13.17 5.98
C LEU A 114 3.90 -12.85 4.51
N LEU A 115 4.24 -13.75 3.57
CA LEU A 115 3.85 -13.61 2.16
C LEU A 115 2.33 -13.66 1.98
N GLU A 116 1.65 -14.59 2.67
CA GLU A 116 0.19 -14.69 2.65
C GLU A 116 -0.46 -13.44 3.25
N LEU A 117 0.01 -13.01 4.43
CA LEU A 117 -0.45 -11.81 5.10
C LEU A 117 -0.33 -10.57 4.20
N TRP A 118 0.87 -10.29 3.68
CA TRP A 118 1.09 -9.12 2.83
C TRP A 118 0.39 -9.21 1.49
N GLY A 119 0.29 -10.41 0.90
CA GLY A 119 -0.47 -10.63 -0.33
C GLY A 119 -1.95 -10.29 -0.14
N VAL A 120 -2.58 -10.78 0.93
CA VAL A 120 -3.98 -10.49 1.25
C VAL A 120 -4.17 -9.00 1.58
N ILE A 121 -3.28 -8.42 2.39
CA ILE A 121 -3.38 -7.01 2.76
C ILE A 121 -3.27 -6.12 1.52
N LEU A 122 -2.26 -6.29 0.67
CA LEU A 122 -2.05 -5.37 -0.45
C LEU A 122 -3.12 -5.50 -1.53
N VAL A 123 -3.56 -6.73 -1.85
CA VAL A 123 -4.67 -6.96 -2.78
C VAL A 123 -5.98 -6.43 -2.19
N GLY A 124 -6.25 -6.74 -0.91
CA GLY A 124 -7.47 -6.34 -0.22
C GLY A 124 -7.58 -4.82 -0.04
N VAL A 125 -6.51 -4.17 0.43
CA VAL A 125 -6.38 -2.71 0.51
C VAL A 125 -6.66 -2.09 -0.86
N ARG A 126 -6.07 -2.64 -1.94
CA ARG A 126 -6.33 -2.07 -3.26
C ARG A 126 -7.79 -2.19 -3.68
N LEU A 127 -8.40 -3.35 -3.48
CA LEU A 127 -9.80 -3.58 -3.82
C LEU A 127 -10.72 -2.62 -3.04
N VAL A 128 -10.48 -2.46 -1.74
CA VAL A 128 -11.23 -1.51 -0.90
C VAL A 128 -11.00 -0.07 -1.35
N TYR A 129 -9.79 0.30 -1.76
CA TYR A 129 -9.49 1.63 -2.30
C TYR A 129 -10.28 1.91 -3.58
N ASP A 130 -10.32 0.94 -4.50
CA ASP A 130 -11.02 1.10 -5.77
C ASP A 130 -12.53 1.21 -5.54
N ILE A 131 -13.13 0.35 -4.70
CA ILE A 131 -14.55 0.46 -4.30
C ILE A 131 -14.83 1.81 -3.65
N SER A 132 -14.04 2.21 -2.67
CA SER A 132 -14.21 3.48 -1.96
C SER A 132 -14.09 4.66 -2.91
N SER A 133 -13.20 4.60 -3.89
CA SER A 133 -13.04 5.63 -4.92
C SER A 133 -14.26 5.73 -5.85
N ILE A 134 -14.87 4.60 -6.22
CA ILE A 134 -16.11 4.57 -7.02
C ILE A 134 -17.26 5.18 -6.22
N VAL A 135 -17.45 4.72 -4.98
CA VAL A 135 -18.52 5.20 -4.10
C VAL A 135 -18.36 6.68 -3.84
N TYR A 136 -17.15 7.13 -3.51
CA TYR A 136 -16.83 8.55 -3.33
C TYR A 136 -17.16 9.36 -4.59
N ARG A 137 -16.79 8.87 -5.77
CA ARG A 137 -17.07 9.57 -7.02
C ARG A 137 -18.57 9.68 -7.29
N LYS A 138 -19.34 8.61 -7.08
CA LYS A 138 -20.81 8.64 -7.19
C LYS A 138 -21.43 9.62 -6.20
N PHE A 139 -20.94 9.62 -4.97
CA PHE A 139 -21.35 10.56 -3.94
C PHE A 139 -21.13 12.01 -4.40
N ILE A 140 -19.94 12.33 -4.93
CA ILE A 140 -19.66 13.67 -5.44
C ILE A 140 -20.51 14.03 -6.67
N LEU A 141 -20.76 13.09 -7.59
CA LEU A 141 -21.65 13.32 -8.73
C LEU A 141 -23.06 13.70 -8.26
N ASN A 142 -23.66 12.88 -7.38
CA ASN A 142 -24.98 13.15 -6.83
C ASN A 142 -25.02 14.48 -6.07
N LEU A 143 -23.98 14.78 -5.29
CA LEU A 143 -23.87 16.05 -4.57
C LEU A 143 -23.76 17.25 -5.51
N THR A 144 -23.08 17.10 -6.66
CA THR A 144 -22.97 18.14 -7.68
C THR A 144 -24.30 18.37 -8.40
N GLU A 145 -25.07 17.31 -8.65
CA GLU A 145 -26.40 17.39 -9.28
C GLU A 145 -27.44 18.03 -8.36
N LEU A 146 -27.31 17.87 -7.03
CA LEU A 146 -28.18 18.48 -6.02
C LEU A 146 -27.80 19.93 -5.68
N ALA A 147 -26.61 20.39 -6.07
CA ALA A 147 -26.14 21.73 -5.76
C ALA A 147 -26.75 22.76 -6.71
N ASP A 148 -27.90 23.33 -6.32
CA ASP A 148 -28.42 24.53 -6.96
C ASP A 148 -27.45 25.70 -6.71
N TYR A 149 -27.13 26.48 -7.75
CA TYR A 149 -25.97 27.39 -7.79
C TYR A 149 -26.12 28.67 -6.94
N THR A 150 -26.37 28.54 -5.63
CA THR A 150 -26.20 29.63 -4.67
C THR A 150 -24.81 29.57 -4.01
N LYS A 151 -24.31 30.72 -3.55
CA LYS A 151 -22.97 30.84 -2.96
C LYS A 151 -22.83 30.02 -1.66
N GLU A 152 -23.90 29.94 -0.87
CA GLU A 152 -23.94 29.25 0.42
C GLU A 152 -23.94 27.72 0.26
N LEU A 153 -24.72 27.19 -0.70
CA LEU A 153 -24.68 25.77 -1.08
C LEU A 153 -23.31 25.35 -1.63
N ARG A 154 -22.59 26.25 -2.31
CA ARG A 154 -21.22 25.99 -2.78
C ARG A 154 -20.23 25.81 -1.63
N GLU A 155 -20.33 26.63 -0.57
CA GLU A 155 -19.46 26.49 0.61
C GLU A 155 -19.75 25.20 1.38
N GLN A 156 -21.03 24.83 1.53
CA GLN A 156 -21.44 23.55 2.10
C GLN A 156 -20.96 22.36 1.26
N TYR A 157 -21.06 22.45 -0.06
CA TYR A 157 -20.52 21.44 -0.99
C TYR A 157 -19.02 21.25 -0.78
N VAL A 158 -18.24 22.33 -0.73
CA VAL A 158 -16.79 22.26 -0.51
C VAL A 158 -16.47 21.64 0.84
N MET A 159 -17.20 22.00 1.89
CA MET A 159 -17.03 21.42 3.22
C MET A 159 -17.31 19.91 3.24
N ILE A 160 -18.41 19.46 2.63
CA ILE A 160 -18.77 18.02 2.53
C ILE A 160 -17.74 17.26 1.69
N TYR A 161 -17.31 17.83 0.56
CA TYR A 161 -16.25 17.27 -0.28
C TYR A 161 -14.95 17.09 0.54
N ASN A 162 -14.56 18.11 1.31
CA ASN A 162 -13.33 18.09 2.09
C ASN A 162 -13.38 17.08 3.24
N SER A 163 -14.50 17.01 3.96
CA SER A 163 -14.66 16.09 5.10
C SER A 163 -14.78 14.63 4.67
N SER A 164 -15.39 14.36 3.51
CA SER A 164 -15.57 13.00 2.98
C SER A 164 -14.31 12.44 2.29
N HIS A 165 -13.41 13.28 1.78
CA HIS A 165 -12.24 12.82 1.02
C HIS A 165 -11.25 11.98 1.83
N GLY A 166 -11.13 12.26 3.13
CA GLY A 166 -10.21 11.56 4.03
C GLY A 166 -10.64 10.13 4.37
N PHE A 167 -11.94 9.84 4.34
CA PHE A 167 -12.49 8.56 4.79
C PHE A 167 -12.02 7.37 3.99
N LYS A 168 -11.76 7.55 2.69
CA LYS A 168 -11.27 6.47 1.82
C LYS A 168 -9.89 5.95 2.23
N TYR A 169 -9.11 6.71 2.99
CA TYR A 169 -7.74 6.35 3.37
C TYR A 169 -7.62 5.66 4.74
N ILE A 170 -8.64 5.77 5.60
CA ILE A 170 -8.59 5.27 6.98
C ILE A 170 -8.43 3.75 7.02
N SER A 171 -9.38 3.03 6.42
CA SER A 171 -9.40 1.55 6.43
C SER A 171 -8.15 0.98 5.77
N LEU A 172 -7.66 1.64 4.73
CA LEU A 172 -6.51 1.24 3.94
C LEU A 172 -5.20 1.38 4.71
N LEU A 173 -5.01 2.54 5.35
CA LEU A 173 -3.81 2.76 6.15
C LEU A 173 -3.83 1.89 7.40
N VAL A 174 -4.98 1.70 8.05
CA VAL A 174 -5.11 0.79 9.19
C VAL A 174 -4.68 -0.62 8.79
N ALA A 175 -5.10 -1.13 7.63
CA ALA A 175 -4.68 -2.44 7.15
C ALA A 175 -3.17 -2.54 6.89
N LEU A 176 -2.55 -1.52 6.29
CA LEU A 176 -1.08 -1.48 6.09
C LEU A 176 -0.31 -1.45 7.43
N LEU A 177 -0.79 -0.66 8.39
CA LEU A 177 -0.16 -0.52 9.70
C LEU A 177 -0.34 -1.78 10.56
N LEU A 178 -1.50 -2.45 10.46
CA LEU A 178 -1.71 -3.79 11.03
C LEU A 178 -0.77 -4.81 10.39
N GLY A 179 -0.57 -4.78 9.08
CA GLY A 179 0.41 -5.63 8.39
C GLY A 179 1.84 -5.45 8.92
N LEU A 180 2.25 -4.19 9.12
CA LEU A 180 3.55 -3.85 9.71
C LEU A 180 3.67 -4.34 11.17
N PHE A 181 2.62 -4.12 11.96
CA PHE A 181 2.59 -4.53 13.37
C PHE A 181 2.62 -6.06 13.52
N MET A 182 1.81 -6.78 12.74
CA MET A 182 1.79 -8.24 12.69
C MET A 182 3.14 -8.80 12.22
N THR A 183 3.78 -8.16 11.24
CA THR A 183 5.16 -8.49 10.85
C THR A 183 6.11 -8.36 12.04
N GLY A 184 6.01 -7.27 12.80
CA GLY A 184 6.79 -7.07 14.03
C GLY A 184 6.50 -8.10 15.13
N ILE A 185 5.27 -8.63 15.22
CA ILE A 185 4.93 -9.73 16.14
C ILE A 185 5.58 -11.04 15.67
N CYS A 186 5.36 -11.43 14.40
CA CYS A 186 5.90 -12.66 13.83
C CYS A 186 7.43 -12.73 13.92
N LEU A 187 8.10 -11.59 13.68
CA LEU A 187 9.56 -11.49 13.74
C LEU A 187 10.12 -11.20 15.15
N LYS A 188 9.24 -11.03 16.14
CA LYS A 188 9.58 -10.56 17.50
C LYS A 188 10.37 -9.24 17.50
N ASP A 189 10.17 -8.40 16.48
CA ASP A 189 10.91 -7.17 16.24
C ASP A 189 10.28 -5.96 16.95
N ARG A 190 10.95 -5.44 17.98
CA ARG A 190 10.48 -4.26 18.73
C ARG A 190 10.49 -2.98 17.89
N LEU A 191 11.40 -2.84 16.93
CA LEU A 191 11.49 -1.64 16.10
C LEU A 191 10.29 -1.54 15.16
N LEU A 192 9.94 -2.64 14.48
CA LEU A 192 8.76 -2.66 13.59
C LEU A 192 7.47 -2.37 14.36
N LYS A 193 7.32 -2.92 15.57
CA LYS A 193 6.17 -2.63 16.46
C LYS A 193 6.11 -1.15 16.84
N ALA A 194 7.25 -0.56 17.24
CA ALA A 194 7.33 0.85 17.61
C ALA A 194 7.06 1.77 16.42
N MET A 195 7.61 1.46 15.24
CA MET A 195 7.36 2.21 14.01
C MET A 195 5.88 2.16 13.59
N ALA A 196 5.24 1.00 13.68
CA ALA A 196 3.81 0.87 13.40
C ALA A 196 2.96 1.74 14.34
N LEU A 197 3.23 1.70 15.64
CA LEU A 197 2.52 2.53 16.63
C LEU A 197 2.74 4.03 16.37
N LEU A 198 3.97 4.44 16.08
CA LEU A 198 4.30 5.82 15.76
C LEU A 198 3.54 6.30 14.51
N LEU A 199 3.50 5.50 13.44
CA LEU A 199 2.77 5.82 12.22
C LEU A 199 1.25 5.90 12.45
N ILE A 200 0.69 5.00 13.28
CA ILE A 200 -0.73 5.05 13.69
C ILE A 200 -1.01 6.38 14.39
N SER A 201 -0.19 6.78 15.36
CA SER A 201 -0.35 8.04 16.08
C SER A 201 -0.28 9.25 15.15
N PHE A 202 0.71 9.31 14.26
CA PHE A 202 0.82 10.40 13.27
C PHE A 202 -0.39 10.47 12.34
N PHE A 203 -0.91 9.32 11.92
CA PHE A 203 -2.12 9.27 11.12
C PHE A 203 -3.34 9.78 11.86
N LEU A 204 -3.57 9.34 13.10
CA LEU A 204 -4.71 9.79 13.90
C LEU A 204 -4.67 11.31 14.11
N ILE A 205 -3.50 11.86 14.45
CA ILE A 205 -3.29 13.31 14.58
C ILE A 205 -3.62 14.02 13.27
N SER A 206 -3.10 13.52 12.15
CA SER A 206 -3.32 14.13 10.84
C SER A 206 -4.78 14.03 10.38
N PHE A 207 -5.44 12.92 10.67
CA PHE A 207 -6.84 12.70 10.32
C PHE A 207 -7.79 13.58 11.14
N VAL A 208 -7.56 13.67 12.45
CA VAL A 208 -8.43 14.43 13.37
C VAL A 208 -8.16 15.95 13.28
N LEU A 209 -6.91 16.38 13.12
CA LEU A 209 -6.54 17.79 13.29
C LEU A 209 -6.23 18.54 11.98
N LEU A 210 -5.69 17.87 10.94
CA LEU A 210 -5.13 18.60 9.78
C LEU A 210 -6.11 18.77 8.62
N GLY A 211 -7.13 17.91 8.49
CA GLY A 211 -8.15 18.01 7.43
C GLY A 211 -7.57 18.17 6.02
N MET A 212 -8.34 18.82 5.12
CA MET A 212 -7.82 19.30 3.83
C MET A 212 -7.36 20.74 3.98
N GLN A 213 -6.11 21.02 3.62
CA GLN A 213 -5.55 22.38 3.58
C GLN A 213 -5.39 22.82 2.12
N THR A 214 -5.82 24.03 1.79
CA THR A 214 -5.61 24.58 0.44
C THR A 214 -4.34 25.42 0.44
N VAL A 215 -3.37 25.08 -0.39
CA VAL A 215 -2.13 25.83 -0.58
C VAL A 215 -2.16 26.46 -1.96
N THR A 216 -1.78 27.74 -2.03
CA THR A 216 -1.63 28.46 -3.30
C THR A 216 -0.18 28.34 -3.75
N VAL A 217 0.05 27.75 -4.92
CA VAL A 217 1.39 27.60 -5.53
C VAL A 217 1.34 28.28 -6.90
N GLY A 218 1.95 29.46 -7.01
CA GLY A 218 1.74 30.36 -8.16
C GLY A 218 0.27 30.78 -8.27
N ASP A 219 -0.31 30.67 -9.46
CA ASP A 219 -1.74 30.97 -9.69
C ASP A 219 -2.67 29.77 -9.48
N TYR A 220 -2.15 28.63 -9.00
CA TYR A 220 -2.92 27.40 -8.81
C TYR A 220 -3.24 27.19 -7.32
N ARG A 221 -4.50 26.88 -7.04
CA ARG A 221 -4.94 26.40 -5.71
C ARG A 221 -4.91 24.89 -5.66
N ILE A 222 -4.13 24.34 -4.75
CA ILE A 222 -3.95 22.90 -4.56
C ILE A 222 -4.54 22.51 -3.21
N GLY A 223 -5.53 21.62 -3.21
CA GLY A 223 -6.02 20.99 -1.99
C GLY A 223 -5.10 19.84 -1.58
N ILE A 224 -4.45 19.97 -0.42
CA ILE A 224 -3.64 18.92 0.21
C ILE A 224 -4.51 18.22 1.25
N VAL A 225 -4.72 16.93 1.05
CA VAL A 225 -5.37 16.06 2.04
C VAL A 225 -4.25 15.27 2.73
N TRP A 226 -3.91 15.63 3.97
CA TRP A 226 -2.75 15.04 4.66
C TRP A 226 -2.86 13.52 4.85
N SER A 227 -4.06 13.00 5.11
CA SER A 227 -4.30 11.56 5.17
C SER A 227 -4.01 10.85 3.84
N SER A 228 -4.27 11.50 2.70
CA SER A 228 -3.91 11.00 1.37
C SER A 228 -2.39 10.91 1.20
N LEU A 229 -1.69 11.98 1.58
CA LEU A 229 -0.23 12.06 1.46
C LEU A 229 0.44 10.97 2.30
N ILE A 230 0.04 10.83 3.56
CA ILE A 230 0.57 9.81 4.48
C ILE A 230 0.28 8.41 3.95
N PHE A 231 -0.95 8.18 3.45
CA PHE A 231 -1.31 6.89 2.86
C PHE A 231 -0.41 6.54 1.66
N HIS A 232 -0.33 7.40 0.65
CA HIS A 232 0.47 7.12 -0.55
C HIS A 232 1.97 7.04 -0.26
N PHE A 233 2.46 7.84 0.68
CA PHE A 233 3.84 7.74 1.16
C PHE A 233 4.11 6.40 1.83
N THR A 234 3.21 5.95 2.72
CA THR A 234 3.33 4.66 3.41
C THR A 234 3.21 3.48 2.44
N GLU A 235 2.26 3.54 1.50
CA GLU A 235 2.05 2.53 0.47
C GLU A 235 3.27 2.40 -0.46
N THR A 236 3.90 3.51 -0.83
CA THR A 236 5.02 3.46 -1.79
C THR A 236 6.37 3.35 -1.07
N PHE A 237 6.73 4.37 -0.31
CA PHE A 237 8.03 4.47 0.35
C PHE A 237 8.09 3.64 1.63
N GLY A 238 6.97 3.50 2.34
CA GLY A 238 6.90 2.63 3.53
C GLY A 238 7.12 1.15 3.17
N LEU A 239 6.45 0.64 2.13
CA LEU A 239 6.67 -0.74 1.66
C LEU A 239 8.09 -0.96 1.12
N LEU A 240 8.63 0.00 0.37
CA LEU A 240 10.01 -0.03 -0.10
C LEU A 240 10.99 -0.06 1.10
N GLY A 241 10.79 0.82 2.07
CA GLY A 241 11.58 0.90 3.30
C GLY A 241 11.51 -0.39 4.11
N LEU A 242 10.33 -0.97 4.26
CA LEU A 242 10.12 -2.26 4.90
C LEU A 242 10.88 -3.37 4.16
N GLY A 243 10.79 -3.43 2.82
CA GLY A 243 11.52 -4.41 2.02
C GLY A 243 13.04 -4.31 2.21
N ILE A 244 13.59 -3.08 2.23
CA ILE A 244 15.01 -2.81 2.48
C ILE A 244 15.39 -3.24 3.89
N TYR A 245 14.59 -2.86 4.88
CA TYR A 245 14.81 -3.19 6.29
C TYR A 245 14.86 -4.71 6.48
N LEU A 246 13.85 -5.42 5.98
CA LEU A 246 13.76 -6.87 6.09
C LEU A 246 14.95 -7.55 5.41
N ARG A 247 15.35 -7.07 4.23
CA ARG A 247 16.49 -7.63 3.48
C ARG A 247 17.83 -7.47 4.21
N ARG A 248 18.02 -6.33 4.91
CA ARG A 248 19.25 -6.03 5.65
C ARG A 248 19.30 -6.73 7.01
N ARG A 249 18.17 -6.74 7.72
CA ARG A 249 18.10 -7.19 9.11
C ARG A 249 17.91 -8.70 9.23
N TYR A 250 17.22 -9.30 8.25
CA TYR A 250 16.92 -10.72 8.25
C TYR A 250 17.55 -11.39 7.04
N VAL A 251 18.39 -12.39 7.31
CA VAL A 251 18.94 -13.23 6.27
C VAL A 251 17.85 -14.19 5.82
N GLY A 252 17.41 -14.01 4.58
CA GLY A 252 16.35 -14.82 3.98
C GLY A 252 16.86 -16.21 3.57
N VAL A 253 15.95 -17.17 3.63
CA VAL A 253 16.07 -18.52 3.04
C VAL A 253 16.12 -18.41 1.51
#